data_AF-A0A8S7JMV6-F1
#
_entry.id   AF-A0A8S7JMV6-F1
#
_cell.length_a   1.000
_cell.length_b   1.000
_cell.length_c   1.000
_cell.angle_alpha   90.00
_cell.angle_beta   90.00
_cell.angle_gamma   90.00
#
_symmetry.space_group_name_H-M   'P 1'
#
loop_
_entity.id
_entity.type
_entity.pdbx_description
1 polymer ?
#
loop_
_entity_poly.entity_id
_entity_poly.type
_entity_poly.pdbx_seq_one_letter_code
_entity_poly.pdbx_strand_id
1 'polypeptide(L)' 'MSESLHLTRNGSILEITLDRPKANAIDAKTSFEMGEVFLNFR' A
#
# COMPACT_ATOMS: atom_id res chain seq x y z
N MET A 1 -0.13 2.26 -9.87
CA MET A 1 0.28 2.52 -8.49
C MET A 1 -0.32 3.86 -8.10
N SER A 2 -1.08 3.92 -7.01
CA SER A 2 -1.65 5.18 -6.54
C SER A 2 -0.54 6.09 -6.02
N GLU A 3 -0.77 7.40 -6.00
CA GLU A 3 0.18 8.36 -5.43
C GLU A 3 0.51 8.06 -3.97
N SER A 4 -0.38 7.36 -3.26
CA SER A 4 -0.34 7.22 -1.81
C SER A 4 0.18 5.88 -1.29
N LEU A 5 0.34 4.87 -2.16
CA LEU A 5 0.96 3.58 -1.80
C LEU A 5 2.20 3.35 -2.65
N HIS A 6 3.37 3.41 -2.02
CA HIS A 6 4.64 3.08 -2.65
C HIS A 6 5.05 1.65 -2.28
N LEU A 7 5.32 0.85 -3.30
CA LEU A 7 5.64 -0.57 -3.14
C LEU A 7 7.09 -0.82 -3.50
N THR A 8 7.84 -1.40 -2.57
CA THR A 8 9.23 -1.83 -2.79
C THR A 8 9.33 -3.32 -2.49
N ARG A 9 9.86 -4.13 -3.42
CA ARG A 9 10.07 -5.57 -3.20
C ARG A 9 11.54 -5.88 -3.02
N ASN A 10 11.88 -6.40 -1.85
CA ASN A 10 13.22 -6.79 -1.44
C ASN A 10 13.25 -8.31 -1.22
N GLY A 11 13.47 -9.06 -2.30
CA GLY A 11 13.41 -10.52 -2.27
C GLY A 11 12.01 -11.02 -1.88
N SER A 12 11.92 -11.72 -0.74
CA SER A 12 10.68 -12.24 -0.17
C SER A 12 9.92 -11.22 0.68
N ILE A 13 10.44 -9.99 0.84
CA ILE A 13 9.79 -8.93 1.62
C ILE A 13 9.13 -7.94 0.66
N LEU A 14 7.84 -7.65 0.89
CA LEU A 14 7.14 -6.54 0.26
C LEU A 14 6.98 -5.41 1.28
N GLU A 15 7.66 -4.30 1.03
CA GLU A 15 7.50 -3.06 1.79
C GLU A 15 6.41 -2.20 1.14
N ILE A 16 5.49 -1.70 1.96
CA ILE A 16 4.39 -0.85 1.56
C ILE A 16 4.50 0.44 2.37
N THR A 17 4.84 1.54 1.71
CA THR A 17 4.85 2.87 2.33
C THR A 17 3.54 3.57 2.02
N LEU A 18 2.81 3.94 3.08
CA LEU A 18 1.61 4.77 2.99
C LEU A 18 2.01 6.23 3.16
N ASP A 19 1.98 6.99 2.06
CA ASP A 19 2.29 8.42 2.05
C ASP A 19 1.01 9.20 1.77
N ARG A 20 0.38 9.71 2.83
CA ARG A 20 -0.87 10.46 2.72
C ARG A 20 -0.91 11.65 3.68
N PRO A 21 -1.56 12.76 3.26
CA PRO A 21 -1.89 13.83 4.19
C PRO A 21 -2.83 13.33 5.29
N LYS A 22 -2.90 14.07 6.40
CA LYS A 22 -3.68 13.72 7.61
C LYS A 22 -3.15 12.46 8.32
N ALA A 23 -1.85 12.46 8.61
CA ALA A 23 -1.19 11.42 9.41
C ALA A 23 -1.44 10.01 8.86
N ASN A 24 -1.41 9.85 7.53
CA ASN A 24 -1.61 8.56 6.87
C ASN A 24 -2.96 7.89 7.14
N ALA A 25 -4.01 8.67 7.42
CA ALA A 25 -5.35 8.12 7.62
C ALA A 25 -5.80 7.30 6.39
N ILE A 26 -6.32 6.09 6.66
CA ILE A 26 -6.82 5.17 5.63
C ILE A 26 -8.31 5.41 5.42
N ASP A 27 -8.69 5.74 4.19
CA ASP A 27 -10.07 5.74 3.74
C ASP A 27 -10.43 4.42 3.03
N ALA A 28 -11.70 4.28 2.67
CA ALA A 28 -12.19 3.09 1.99
C ALA A 28 -11.41 2.78 0.71
N LYS A 29 -11.13 3.80 -0.12
CA LYS A 29 -10.41 3.62 -1.39
C LYS A 29 -9.02 3.01 -1.16
N THR A 30 -8.22 3.58 -0.25
CA THR A 30 -6.90 3.03 0.04
C THR A 30 -6.97 1.69 0.75
N SER A 31 -7.99 1.44 1.58
CA SER A 31 -8.20 0.11 2.17
C SER A 31 -8.40 -0.96 1.10
N PHE A 32 -9.18 -0.67 0.05
CA PHE A 32 -9.36 -1.61 -1.07
C PHE A 32 -8.06 -1.79 -1.86
N GLU A 33 -7.34 -0.70 -2.17
CA GLU A 33 -6.05 -0.78 -2.88
C GLU A 33 -5.01 -1.62 -2.09
N MET A 34 -4.93 -1.44 -0.77
CA MET A 34 -4.06 -2.28 0.08
C MET A 34 -4.47 -3.75 0.02
N GLY A 35 -5.78 -4.04 0.03
CA GLY A 35 -6.31 -5.40 -0.11
C GLY A 35 -5.81 -6.09 -1.39
N GLU A 36 -5.87 -5.39 -2.52
CA GLU A 36 -5.34 -5.90 -3.79
C GLU A 36 -3.83 -6.14 -3.74
N VAL A 37 -3.06 -5.26 -3.09
CA VAL A 37 -1.62 -5.45 -2.92
C VAL A 37 -1.32 -6.71 -2.11
N PHE A 38 -2.04 -6.93 -1.00
CA PHE A 38 -1.85 -8.12 -0.17
C PHE A 38 -2.28 -9.41 -0.88
N LEU A 39 -3.38 -9.41 -1.64
CA LEU A 39 -3.82 -10.57 -2.42
C LEU A 39 -2.80 -11.01 -3.47
N ASN A 40 -2.07 -10.05 -4.04
CA ASN A 40 -1.03 -10.31 -5.04
C ASN A 40 0.32 -10.72 -4.42
N PHE A 41 0.52 -10.55 -3.11
CA PHE A 41 1.74 -10.97 -2.44
C PHE A 41 1.74 -12.49 -2.22
N ARG A 42 2.73 -13.17 -2.81
CA ARG A 42 2.98 -14.61 -2.70
C ARG A 42 4.44 -14.88 -2.36
#